data_AF-A0A3D0ESV3-F1
#
_entry.id   AF-A0A3D0ESV3-F1
#
_cell.length_a   1.000
_cell.length_b   1.000
_cell.length_c   1.000
_cell.angle_alpha   90.00
_cell.angle_beta   90.00
_cell.angle_gamma   90.00
#
_symmetry.space_group_name_H-M   'P 1'
#
loop_
_entity.id
_entity.type
_entity.pdbx_description
1 polymer ?
#
loop_
_entity_poly.entity_id
_entity_poly.type
_entity_poly.pdbx_seq_one_letter_code
_entity_poly.pdbx_strand_id
1 'polypeptide(L)' 'MDKIQAIRGMNDILPEESYQWEWIESRIRDWLAMFGYQNIRTPILESTDLFVRSIGTATDIVEKEMYSWIDP' A
#
# COMPACT_ATOMS: atom_id res chain seq x y z
N MET A 1 -13.00 14.12 26.79
CA MET A 1 -12.14 13.36 25.87
C MET A 1 -12.46 13.82 24.48
N ASP A 2 -11.47 14.31 23.76
CA ASP A 2 -11.67 14.72 22.37
C ASP A 2 -11.93 13.50 21.50
N LYS A 3 -12.85 13.65 20.55
CA LYS A 3 -13.25 12.57 19.65
C LYS A 3 -12.10 12.32 18.66
N ILE A 4 -11.49 11.14 18.72
CA ILE A 4 -10.45 10.71 17.78
C ILE A 4 -11.01 10.77 16.35
N GLN A 5 -10.21 11.33 15.43
CA GLN A 5 -10.53 11.43 14.00
C GLN A 5 -9.51 10.60 13.20
N ALA A 6 -9.89 10.23 11.98
CA ALA A 6 -8.98 9.59 11.04
C ALA A 6 -7.78 10.51 10.72
N ILE A 7 -6.64 9.89 10.43
CA ILE A 7 -5.43 10.61 10.01
C ILE A 7 -5.70 11.22 8.63
N ARG A 8 -5.36 12.49 8.46
CA ARG A 8 -5.51 13.18 7.17
C ARG A 8 -4.75 12.39 6.08
N GLY A 9 -5.45 12.03 5.01
CA GLY A 9 -4.90 11.25 3.90
C GLY A 9 -5.08 9.73 4.04
N MET A 10 -5.63 9.25 5.16
CA MET A 10 -5.98 7.84 5.37
C MET A 10 -7.51 7.71 5.42
N ASN A 11 -8.11 7.55 4.24
CA ASN A 11 -9.56 7.53 4.08
C ASN A 11 -10.13 6.15 4.44
N ASP A 12 -11.31 6.14 5.07
CA ASP A 12 -12.12 4.95 5.19
C ASP A 12 -12.84 4.68 3.85
N ILE A 13 -12.83 3.43 3.40
CA ILE A 13 -13.65 2.99 2.27
C ILE A 13 -14.91 2.37 2.85
N LEU A 14 -16.05 3.07 2.70
CA LEU A 14 -17.32 2.69 3.32
C LEU A 14 -18.09 1.67 2.46
N PRO A 15 -19.12 0.98 3.00
CA PRO A 15 -19.89 -0.02 2.26
C PRO A 15 -20.51 0.49 0.95
N GLU A 16 -20.84 1.78 0.88
CA GLU A 16 -21.37 2.44 -0.31
C GLU A 16 -20.34 2.54 -1.44
N GLU A 17 -19.05 2.40 -1.14
CA GLU A 17 -17.93 2.50 -2.08
C GLU A 17 -17.16 1.17 -2.24
N SER A 18 -17.12 0.34 -1.19
CA SER A 18 -16.30 -0.87 -1.14
C SER A 18 -16.65 -1.89 -2.23
N TYR A 19 -17.93 -1.96 -2.64
CA TYR A 19 -18.36 -2.90 -3.69
C TYR A 19 -17.67 -2.63 -5.03
N GLN A 20 -17.30 -1.38 -5.32
CA GLN A 20 -16.61 -1.03 -6.56
C GLN A 20 -15.16 -1.54 -6.55
N TRP A 21 -14.51 -1.47 -5.40
CA TRP A 21 -13.17 -2.03 -5.17
C TRP A 21 -13.17 -3.55 -5.32
N GLU A 22 -14.11 -4.25 -4.68
CA GLU A 22 -14.24 -5.70 -4.80
C GLU A 22 -14.48 -6.13 -6.26
N TRP A 23 -15.33 -5.37 -6.97
CA TRP A 23 -15.59 -5.64 -8.39
C TRP A 23 -14.33 -5.48 -9.24
N ILE A 24 -13.58 -4.39 -9.12
CA ILE A 24 -12.37 -4.20 -9.95
C ILE A 24 -11.27 -5.19 -9.59
N GLU A 25 -11.06 -5.47 -8.30
CA GLU A 25 -10.07 -6.44 -7.84
C GLU A 25 -10.36 -7.85 -8.34
N SER A 26 -11.63 -8.29 -8.35
CA SER A 26 -12.02 -9.58 -8.91
C SER A 26 -11.68 -9.68 -10.39
N ARG A 27 -11.98 -8.63 -11.18
CA ARG A 27 -11.67 -8.60 -12.62
C ARG A 27 -10.18 -8.68 -12.91
N ILE A 28 -9.36 -7.96 -12.15
CA ILE A 28 -7.90 -8.00 -12.30
C ILE A 28 -7.38 -9.40 -11.94
N ARG A 29 -7.88 -9.99 -10.86
CA ARG A 29 -7.47 -11.33 -10.41
C ARG A 29 -7.79 -12.40 -11.45
N ASP A 30 -9.01 -12.39 -11.99
CA ASP A 30 -9.43 -13.33 -13.02
C ASP A 30 -8.58 -13.17 -14.28
N TRP A 31 -8.36 -11.92 -14.71
CA TRP A 31 -7.56 -11.63 -15.89
C TRP A 31 -6.12 -12.13 -15.74
N LEU A 32 -5.45 -11.84 -14.62
CA LEU A 32 -4.09 -12.33 -14.35
C LEU A 32 -4.01 -13.86 -14.31
N ALA A 33 -5.02 -14.53 -13.73
CA ALA A 33 -5.08 -15.98 -13.67
C ALA A 33 -5.18 -16.62 -15.07
N MET A 34 -5.85 -15.97 -16.04
CA MET A 34 -5.91 -16.44 -17.43
C MET A 34 -4.53 -16.50 -18.11
N PHE A 35 -3.56 -15.72 -17.64
CA PHE A 35 -2.18 -15.73 -18.14
C PHE A 35 -1.23 -16.54 -17.25
N GLY A 36 -1.74 -17.28 -16.27
CA GLY A 36 -0.95 -18.16 -15.40
C GLY A 36 -0.15 -17.42 -14.31
N TYR A 37 -0.38 -16.13 -14.09
CA TYR A 37 0.24 -15.41 -12.98
C TYR A 37 -0.31 -15.90 -11.65
N GLN A 38 0.58 -16.01 -10.65
CA GLN A 38 0.23 -16.42 -9.30
C GLN A 38 0.41 -15.24 -8.34
N ASN A 39 -0.47 -15.17 -7.35
CA ASN A 39 -0.40 -14.10 -6.36
C ASN A 39 0.75 -14.37 -5.37
N ILE A 40 1.59 -13.35 -5.16
CA ILE A 40 2.54 -13.26 -4.05
C ILE A 40 2.09 -12.13 -3.13
N ARG A 41 2.26 -12.31 -1.81
CA ARG A 41 1.98 -11.29 -0.80
C ARG A 41 3.25 -11.05 -0.01
N THR A 42 3.72 -9.82 0.00
CA THR A 42 4.90 -9.39 0.76
C THR A 42 4.47 -8.67 2.03
N PRO A 43 5.37 -8.55 3.03
CA PRO A 43 5.17 -7.65 4.17
C PRO A 43 4.86 -6.21 3.74
N ILE A 44 4.12 -5.47 4.58
CA ILE A 44 3.83 -4.03 4.38
C ILE A 44 5.02 -3.17 4.81
N LEU A 45 5.75 -3.63 5.84
CA LEU A 45 6.95 -2.97 6.37
C LEU A 45 8.17 -3.80 6.03
N GLU A 46 9.22 -3.12 5.58
CA GLU A 46 10.50 -3.70 5.20
C GLU A 46 11.63 -2.82 5.71
N SER A 47 12.87 -3.34 5.73
CA SER A 47 14.05 -2.53 6.06
C SER A 47 14.17 -1.34 5.11
N THR A 48 14.41 -0.13 5.64
CA THR A 48 14.62 1.09 4.84
C THR A 48 15.69 0.90 3.76
N ASP A 49 16.74 0.12 4.06
CA ASP A 49 17.83 -0.16 3.11
C ASP A 49 17.35 -0.85 1.82
N LEU A 50 16.27 -1.63 1.88
CA LEU A 50 15.68 -2.29 0.70
C LEU A 50 15.23 -1.23 -0.31
N PHE A 51 14.48 -0.22 0.15
CA PHE A 51 13.94 0.84 -0.71
C PHE A 51 15.03 1.80 -1.18
N VAL A 52 15.95 2.18 -0.29
CA VAL A 52 17.05 3.09 -0.62
C VAL A 52 17.92 2.54 -1.75
N ARG A 53 18.24 1.24 -1.71
CA ARG A 53 19.06 0.58 -2.74
C ARG A 53 18.33 0.39 -4.07
N SER A 54 17.04 0.05 -4.02
CA SER A 54 16.27 -0.26 -5.24
C SER A 54 15.76 0.98 -5.98
N ILE A 55 15.37 2.03 -5.26
CA ILE A 55 14.76 3.24 -5.83
C ILE A 55 15.81 4.33 -6.10
N GLY A 56 16.86 4.40 -5.26
CA GLY A 56 17.91 5.40 -5.33
C GLY A 56 17.71 6.53 -4.31
N THR A 57 18.82 6.93 -3.70
CA THR A 57 18.87 7.85 -2.55
C THR A 57 18.37 9.26 -2.85
N ALA A 58 18.49 9.72 -4.10
CA ALA A 58 18.18 11.11 -4.50
C ALA A 58 16.76 11.27 -5.07
N THR A 59 15.86 10.34 -4.76
CA THR A 59 14.46 10.42 -5.19
C THR A 59 13.61 11.09 -4.11
N ASP A 60 12.63 11.89 -4.53
CA ASP A 60 11.69 12.53 -3.59
C ASP A 60 10.97 11.48 -2.71
N ILE A 61 10.74 10.27 -3.23
CA ILE A 61 10.18 9.15 -2.47
C ILE A 61 11.03 8.87 -1.23
N VAL A 62 12.33 8.63 -1.42
CA VAL A 62 13.26 8.27 -0.34
C VAL A 62 13.49 9.46 0.61
N GLU A 63 13.52 10.68 0.09
CA GLU A 63 13.82 11.86 0.90
C GLU A 63 12.63 12.40 1.71
N LYS A 64 11.40 12.28 1.18
CA LYS A 64 10.24 13.04 1.71
C LYS A 64 8.98 12.23 1.94
N GLU A 65 8.83 11.07 1.30
CA GLU A 65 7.53 10.36 1.27
C GLU A 65 7.53 9.04 2.07
N MET A 66 8.70 8.49 2.42
CA MET A 66 8.77 7.26 3.21
C MET A 66 8.41 7.50 4.68
N TYR A 67 7.49 6.69 5.21
CA TYR A 67 7.30 6.54 6.65
C TYR A 67 8.35 5.57 7.21
N SER A 68 9.43 6.10 7.79
CA SER A 68 10.52 5.30 8.41
C SER A 68 10.70 5.66 9.89
N TRP A 69 10.93 4.64 10.72
CA TRP A 69 11.21 4.79 12.14
C TRP A 69 12.13 3.67 12.62
N ILE A 70 12.74 3.87 13.79
CA ILE A 70 13.55 2.86 14.46
C ILE A 70 12.63 2.05 15.37
N ASP A 71 12.66 0.73 15.22
CA ASP A 71 11.97 -0.19 16.13
C ASP A 71 12.83 -0.36 17.42
N PRO A 72 12.26 -0.22 18.63
CA PRO A 72 12.99 -0.33 19.90
C PRO A 72 13.57 -1.71 20.23
#